data_AF-A0A4W6ELD1-F1
#
_entry.id   AF-A0A4W6ELD1-F1
#
_cell.length_a   1.000
_cell.length_b   1.000
_cell.length_c   1.000
_cell.angle_alpha   90.00
_cell.angle_beta   90.00
_cell.angle_gamma   90.00
#
_symmetry.space_group_name_H-M   'P 1'
#
loop_
_entity.id
_entity.type
_entity.pdbx_description
1 polymer ?
#
loop_
_entity_poly.entity_id
_entity_poly.type
_entity_poly.pdbx_seq_one_letter_code
_entity_poly.pdbx_strand_id
1 'polypeptide(L)'
;MSRYMTLHTHFKPYVKKAFFALVSNGVRAAPLWDSKKQCFVGMLTITDFINILHRYYKSPLVQIYELEEHKIETWREVYLQDSFKPLVSISPNASLYDAVSSLLKNKIHRLPVIDPLTGNTLYILTHKRILKFLKLFISEMPKPSFLSQTLEELNIGTFKNIAVVRSDTPLYTALGIFVEQRVSALPVVDDKGRVVDIYSKFDVINLAAEKTYNNLDVTVTKALQHRSQYFEGVLTCHRHETLEAIINRLVEAEVHRLVVVDEQDVVRGIVSLSDILQALVLTDGEEGKYSCIAAYFFFFFF
;
A
#
# COMPACT_ATOMS: atom_id res chain seq x y z
N MET A 1 9.65 -17.76 -4.78
CA MET A 1 8.52 -18.20 -3.92
C MET A 1 7.97 -16.99 -3.16
N SER A 2 6.70 -16.65 -3.34
CA SER A 2 6.07 -15.61 -2.51
C SER A 2 5.77 -16.21 -1.14
N ARG A 3 6.42 -15.70 -0.10
CA ARG A 3 6.12 -16.09 1.27
C ARG A 3 4.87 -15.33 1.72
N TYR A 4 3.84 -16.05 2.16
CA TYR A 4 2.77 -15.48 2.96
C TYR A 4 2.79 -16.18 4.33
N MET A 5 2.35 -15.46 5.35
CA MET A 5 2.30 -15.96 6.73
C MET A 5 0.85 -15.84 7.21
N THR A 6 0.32 -16.92 7.76
CA THR A 6 -1.01 -16.92 8.39
C THR A 6 -0.85 -16.77 9.90
N LEU A 7 -1.63 -15.88 10.51
CA LEU A 7 -1.68 -15.72 11.95
C LEU A 7 -2.96 -16.38 12.49
N HIS A 8 -2.79 -17.41 13.30
CA HIS A 8 -3.90 -18.12 13.93
C HIS A 8 -4.36 -17.37 15.18
N THR A 9 -5.58 -16.85 15.17
CA THR A 9 -6.15 -16.06 16.29
C THR A 9 -6.47 -16.91 17.51
N HIS A 10 -6.62 -18.23 17.36
CA HIS A 10 -6.85 -19.16 18.46
C HIS A 10 -5.74 -19.16 19.51
N PHE A 11 -4.49 -18.99 19.09
CA PHE A 11 -3.36 -18.86 20.04
C PHE A 11 -3.32 -17.51 20.75
N LYS A 12 -4.34 -16.66 20.52
CA LYS A 12 -4.45 -15.30 21.04
C LYS A 12 -3.11 -14.55 20.92
N PRO A 13 -2.52 -14.49 19.72
CA PRO A 13 -1.23 -13.86 19.55
C PRO A 13 -1.31 -12.40 20.00
N TYR A 14 -0.34 -12.01 20.82
CA TYR A 14 -0.14 -10.61 21.17
C TYR A 14 0.16 -9.81 19.91
N VAL A 15 -0.41 -8.61 19.83
CA VAL A 15 -0.24 -7.69 18.70
C VAL A 15 1.25 -7.40 18.46
N LYS A 16 2.01 -7.13 19.52
CA LYS A 16 3.48 -7.01 19.48
C LYS A 16 4.14 -8.19 18.75
N LYS A 17 3.88 -9.42 19.21
CA LYS A 17 4.48 -10.64 18.62
C LYS A 17 4.11 -10.82 17.15
N ALA A 18 2.90 -10.44 16.77
CA ALA A 18 2.45 -10.51 15.38
C ALA A 18 3.23 -9.55 14.47
N PHE A 19 3.46 -8.31 14.89
CA PHE A 19 4.27 -7.36 14.13
C PHE A 19 5.75 -7.76 14.07
N PHE A 20 6.33 -8.27 15.16
CA PHE A 20 7.66 -8.88 15.11
C PHE A 20 7.72 -10.04 14.12
N ALA A 21 6.73 -10.93 14.12
CA ALA A 21 6.68 -12.04 13.17
C ALA A 21 6.57 -11.56 11.72
N LEU A 22 5.82 -10.48 11.44
CA LEU A 22 5.75 -9.87 10.12
C LEU A 22 7.14 -9.42 9.64
N VAL A 23 7.85 -8.67 10.50
CA VAL A 23 9.23 -8.19 10.23
C VAL A 23 10.19 -9.36 10.01
N SER A 24 10.24 -10.32 10.95
CA SER A 24 11.19 -11.44 10.90
C SER A 24 10.98 -12.35 9.68
N ASN A 25 9.76 -12.42 9.16
CA ASN A 25 9.44 -13.20 7.96
C ASN A 25 9.49 -12.37 6.66
N GLY A 26 9.82 -11.07 6.75
CA GLY A 26 9.88 -10.17 5.59
C GLY A 26 8.52 -9.96 4.90
N VAL A 27 7.41 -10.18 5.62
CA VAL A 27 6.05 -10.04 5.11
C VAL A 27 5.39 -8.77 5.65
N ARG A 28 4.54 -8.14 4.84
CA ARG A 28 3.96 -6.82 5.14
C ARG A 28 2.49 -6.89 5.55
N ALA A 29 1.92 -8.07 5.47
CA ALA A 29 0.55 -8.36 5.86
C ALA A 29 0.42 -9.87 6.09
N ALA A 30 -0.54 -10.24 6.93
CA ALA A 30 -0.87 -11.63 7.21
C ALA A 30 -2.39 -11.80 7.28
N PRO A 31 -2.97 -12.80 6.60
CA PRO A 31 -4.34 -13.22 6.86
C PRO A 31 -4.49 -13.73 8.29
N LEU A 32 -5.64 -13.43 8.88
CA LEU A 32 -6.02 -13.82 10.23
C LEU A 32 -6.98 -15.01 10.16
N TRP A 33 -6.57 -16.15 10.71
CA TRP A 33 -7.37 -17.37 10.75
C TRP A 33 -8.03 -17.56 12.12
N ASP A 34 -9.35 -17.68 12.14
CA ASP A 34 -10.12 -18.03 13.33
C ASP A 34 -10.37 -19.54 13.38
N SER A 35 -9.67 -20.22 14.29
CA SER A 35 -9.82 -21.69 14.43
C SER A 35 -11.14 -22.11 15.05
N LYS A 36 -11.92 -21.23 15.68
CA LYS A 36 -13.26 -21.60 16.17
C LYS A 36 -14.27 -21.56 15.03
N LYS A 37 -14.19 -20.51 14.20
CA LYS A 37 -15.05 -20.35 13.02
C LYS A 37 -14.56 -21.14 11.79
N GLN A 38 -13.33 -21.66 11.86
CA GLN A 38 -12.64 -22.34 10.75
C GLN A 38 -12.66 -21.48 9.47
N CYS A 39 -12.40 -20.18 9.61
CA CYS A 39 -12.41 -19.26 8.49
C CYS A 39 -11.43 -18.10 8.67
N PHE A 40 -11.10 -17.44 7.55
CA PHE A 40 -10.31 -16.21 7.59
C PHE A 40 -11.20 -15.01 7.96
N VAL A 41 -10.84 -14.31 9.04
CA VAL A 41 -11.65 -13.24 9.63
C VAL A 41 -11.17 -11.84 9.27
N GLY A 42 -10.00 -11.70 8.64
CA GLY A 42 -9.46 -10.41 8.25
C GLY A 42 -7.99 -10.46 7.85
N MET A 43 -7.40 -9.27 7.71
CA MET A 43 -5.99 -9.06 7.45
C MET A 43 -5.39 -8.25 8.59
N LEU A 44 -4.17 -8.58 9.00
CA LEU A 44 -3.30 -7.70 9.79
C LEU A 44 -2.27 -7.07 8.86
N THR A 45 -2.16 -5.75 8.89
CA THR A 45 -1.31 -4.95 8.01
C THR A 45 -0.55 -3.88 8.79
N ILE A 46 0.39 -3.21 8.14
CA ILE A 46 1.11 -2.07 8.73
C ILE A 46 0.16 -0.91 9.08
N THR A 47 -0.99 -0.79 8.39
CA THR A 47 -2.00 0.22 8.74
C THR A 47 -2.56 -0.02 10.16
N ASP A 48 -2.73 -1.28 10.56
CA ASP A 48 -3.16 -1.60 11.92
C ASP A 48 -2.11 -1.15 12.94
N PHE A 49 -0.83 -1.34 12.63
CA PHE A 49 0.27 -0.87 13.48
C PHE A 49 0.25 0.66 13.66
N ILE A 50 0.11 1.40 12.55
CA ILE A 50 -0.02 2.86 12.56
C ILE A 50 -1.20 3.29 13.44
N ASN A 51 -2.35 2.65 13.30
CA ASN A 51 -3.55 2.96 14.06
C ASN A 51 -3.36 2.72 15.56
N ILE A 52 -2.69 1.62 15.96
CA ILE A 52 -2.39 1.32 17.36
C ILE A 52 -1.45 2.38 17.93
N LEU A 53 -0.35 2.66 17.23
CA LEU A 53 0.64 3.66 17.67
C LEU A 53 -0.01 5.03 17.84
N HIS A 54 -0.73 5.52 16.83
CA HIS A 54 -1.35 6.83 16.87
C HIS A 54 -2.45 6.95 17.94
N ARG A 55 -3.19 5.87 18.23
CA ARG A 55 -4.27 5.86 19.22
C ARG A 55 -3.77 5.88 20.66
N TYR A 56 -2.73 5.11 20.96
CA TYR A 56 -2.28 4.88 22.34
C TYR A 56 -1.01 5.63 22.72
N TYR A 57 -0.29 6.22 21.76
CA TYR A 57 0.86 7.06 22.08
C TYR A 57 0.45 8.27 22.95
N LYS A 58 1.20 8.49 24.03
CA LYS A 58 1.02 9.61 24.95
C LYS A 58 2.27 10.47 25.05
N SER A 59 3.41 9.86 25.33
CA SER A 59 4.71 10.54 25.41
C SER A 59 5.85 9.52 25.28
N PRO A 60 7.09 9.96 25.00
CA PRO A 60 8.26 9.07 24.90
C PRO A 60 8.61 8.31 26.18
N LEU A 61 8.16 8.81 27.34
CA LEU A 61 8.47 8.25 28.65
C LEU A 61 7.49 7.17 29.09
N VAL A 62 6.33 7.09 28.42
CA VAL A 62 5.26 6.15 28.77
C VAL A 62 5.23 5.06 27.71
N GLN A 63 5.40 3.81 28.14
CA GLN A 63 5.31 2.67 27.24
C GLN A 63 3.87 2.51 26.71
N ILE A 64 3.75 2.05 25.47
CA ILE A 64 2.46 1.74 24.87
C ILE A 64 2.03 0.35 25.36
N TYR A 65 1.49 0.26 26.58
CA TYR A 65 1.08 -0.99 27.22
C TYR A 65 0.09 -1.77 26.36
N GLU A 66 -0.82 -1.08 25.68
CA GLU A 66 -1.83 -1.69 24.82
C GLU A 66 -1.20 -2.44 23.64
N LEU A 67 -0.06 -1.98 23.11
CA LEU A 67 0.63 -2.71 22.05
C LEU A 67 1.27 -4.01 22.59
N GLU A 68 1.75 -3.98 23.83
CA GLU A 68 2.40 -5.12 24.50
C GLU A 68 1.39 -6.19 24.92
N GLU A 69 0.26 -5.77 25.48
CA GLU A 69 -0.70 -6.64 26.14
C GLU A 69 -1.91 -7.01 25.28
N HIS A 70 -2.28 -6.18 24.27
CA HIS A 70 -3.43 -6.51 23.43
C HIS A 70 -3.20 -7.77 22.61
N LYS A 71 -4.29 -8.50 22.42
CA LYS A 71 -4.41 -9.61 21.49
C LYS A 71 -4.96 -9.07 20.17
N ILE A 72 -4.65 -9.75 19.06
CA ILE A 72 -5.20 -9.36 17.75
C ILE A 72 -6.73 -9.28 17.79
N GLU A 73 -7.38 -10.22 18.48
CA GLU A 73 -8.84 -10.29 18.64
C GLU A 73 -9.38 -9.03 19.34
N THR A 74 -8.83 -8.66 20.50
CA THR A 74 -9.30 -7.49 21.28
C THR A 74 -9.04 -6.18 20.55
N TRP A 75 -7.90 -6.06 19.84
CA TRP A 75 -7.65 -4.89 18.98
C TRP A 75 -8.70 -4.78 17.87
N ARG A 76 -9.04 -5.89 17.21
CA ARG A 76 -10.05 -5.90 16.16
C ARG A 76 -11.42 -5.52 16.67
N GLU A 77 -11.80 -5.96 17.86
CA GLU A 77 -13.06 -5.55 18.49
C GLU A 77 -13.10 -4.03 18.68
N VAL A 78 -12.06 -3.44 19.28
CA VAL A 78 -11.97 -1.98 19.46
C VAL A 78 -11.97 -1.22 18.14
N TYR A 79 -11.27 -1.71 17.12
CA TYR A 79 -11.15 -1.03 15.82
C TYR A 79 -12.39 -1.19 14.93
N LEU A 80 -13.08 -2.33 15.02
CA LEU A 80 -14.25 -2.65 14.20
C LEU A 80 -15.57 -2.26 14.86
N GLN A 81 -15.56 -1.80 16.12
CA GLN A 81 -16.74 -1.21 16.78
C GLN A 81 -17.37 -0.10 15.94
N ASP A 82 -16.55 0.69 15.24
CA ASP A 82 -17.01 1.80 14.41
C ASP A 82 -17.44 1.38 12.98
N SER A 83 -17.00 0.20 12.49
CA SER A 83 -17.43 -0.33 11.18
C SER A 83 -17.11 -1.82 11.03
N PHE A 84 -18.12 -2.65 10.77
CA PHE A 84 -17.91 -4.03 10.38
C PHE A 84 -17.37 -4.10 8.94
N LYS A 85 -16.16 -4.63 8.78
CA LYS A 85 -15.53 -4.86 7.47
C LYS A 85 -15.19 -6.33 7.32
N PRO A 86 -16.02 -7.12 6.60
CA PRO A 86 -15.72 -8.52 6.37
C PRO A 86 -14.44 -8.65 5.54
N LEU A 87 -13.80 -9.81 5.64
CA LEU A 87 -12.67 -10.12 4.78
C LEU A 87 -13.13 -10.14 3.32
N VAL A 88 -12.41 -9.41 2.48
CA VAL A 88 -12.57 -9.48 1.03
C VAL A 88 -11.52 -10.46 0.51
N SER A 89 -11.97 -11.48 -0.23
CA SER A 89 -11.12 -12.49 -0.86
C SER A 89 -11.56 -12.75 -2.30
N ILE A 90 -10.75 -13.50 -3.05
CA ILE A 90 -11.07 -13.88 -4.43
C ILE A 90 -10.76 -15.37 -4.66
N SER A 91 -11.55 -16.02 -5.52
CA SER A 91 -11.29 -17.39 -5.98
C SER A 91 -10.09 -17.44 -6.93
N PRO A 92 -9.26 -18.50 -6.91
CA PRO A 92 -8.18 -18.67 -7.89
C PRO A 92 -8.68 -18.77 -9.34
N ASN A 93 -9.95 -19.12 -9.54
CA ASN A 93 -10.56 -19.25 -10.88
C ASN A 93 -11.20 -17.93 -11.37
N ALA A 94 -11.20 -16.87 -10.56
CA ALA A 94 -11.77 -15.58 -10.95
C ALA A 94 -10.78 -14.75 -11.78
N SER A 95 -11.28 -13.72 -12.45
CA SER A 95 -10.45 -12.92 -13.35
C SER A 95 -9.48 -12.00 -12.64
N LEU A 96 -8.38 -11.70 -13.34
CA LEU A 96 -7.49 -10.62 -12.91
C LEU A 96 -8.22 -9.26 -12.91
N TYR A 97 -9.21 -9.07 -13.81
CA TYR A 97 -10.10 -7.91 -13.82
C TYR A 97 -10.93 -7.81 -12.52
N ASP A 98 -11.54 -8.91 -12.07
CA ASP A 98 -12.29 -8.98 -10.81
C ASP A 98 -11.37 -8.71 -9.62
N ALA A 99 -10.13 -9.19 -9.70
CA ALA A 99 -9.12 -8.96 -8.69
C ALA A 99 -8.76 -7.48 -8.56
N VAL A 100 -8.49 -6.80 -9.70
CA VAL A 100 -8.22 -5.35 -9.71
C VAL A 100 -9.44 -4.57 -9.26
N SER A 101 -10.63 -4.90 -9.78
CA SER A 101 -11.89 -4.27 -9.40
C SER A 101 -12.17 -4.40 -7.89
N SER A 102 -11.89 -5.58 -7.31
CA SER A 102 -12.04 -5.82 -5.88
C SER A 102 -11.05 -5.02 -5.04
N LEU A 103 -9.78 -4.91 -5.47
CA LEU A 103 -8.77 -4.06 -4.80
C LEU A 103 -9.20 -2.59 -4.78
N LEU A 104 -9.65 -2.06 -5.93
CA LEU A 104 -10.03 -0.66 -6.09
C LEU A 104 -11.34 -0.32 -5.36
N LYS A 105 -12.39 -1.11 -5.57
CA LYS A 105 -13.71 -0.90 -4.95
C LYS A 105 -13.65 -0.93 -3.43
N ASN A 106 -12.90 -1.88 -2.87
CA ASN A 106 -12.77 -2.03 -1.42
C ASN A 106 -11.65 -1.15 -0.82
N LYS A 107 -10.89 -0.41 -1.65
CA LYS A 107 -9.75 0.44 -1.26
C LYS A 107 -8.73 -0.33 -0.40
N ILE A 108 -8.40 -1.56 -0.83
CA ILE A 108 -7.47 -2.46 -0.13
C ILE A 108 -6.23 -2.73 -0.99
N HIS A 109 -5.08 -2.93 -0.36
CA HIS A 109 -3.82 -3.20 -1.07
C HIS A 109 -3.41 -4.67 -1.10
N ARG A 110 -4.15 -5.53 -0.41
CA ARG A 110 -3.87 -6.96 -0.21
C ARG A 110 -5.18 -7.71 -0.40
N LEU A 111 -5.25 -8.57 -1.40
CA LEU A 111 -6.41 -9.39 -1.71
C LEU A 111 -6.02 -10.87 -1.59
N PRO A 112 -6.41 -11.59 -0.53
CA PRO A 112 -6.13 -13.01 -0.41
C PRO A 112 -6.88 -13.80 -1.48
N VAL A 113 -6.15 -14.69 -2.15
CA VAL A 113 -6.69 -15.70 -3.06
C VAL A 113 -6.95 -16.95 -2.22
N ILE A 114 -8.21 -17.33 -2.10
CA ILE A 114 -8.65 -18.44 -1.25
C ILE A 114 -9.32 -19.49 -2.13
N ASP A 115 -8.88 -20.73 -2.00
CA ASP A 115 -9.54 -21.85 -2.65
C ASP A 115 -10.90 -22.12 -1.99
N PRO A 116 -12.02 -22.01 -2.72
CA PRO A 116 -13.34 -22.26 -2.15
C PRO A 116 -13.56 -23.72 -1.73
N LEU A 117 -12.81 -24.69 -2.28
CA LEU A 117 -12.98 -26.10 -1.97
C LEU A 117 -12.29 -26.48 -0.65
N THR A 118 -11.03 -26.08 -0.49
CA THR A 118 -10.23 -26.41 0.71
C THR A 118 -10.31 -25.34 1.80
N GLY A 119 -10.74 -24.12 1.47
CA GLY A 119 -10.71 -22.96 2.37
C GLY A 119 -9.29 -22.40 2.59
N ASN A 120 -8.27 -22.93 1.91
CA ASN A 120 -6.88 -22.52 2.10
C ASN A 120 -6.59 -21.20 1.39
N THR A 121 -5.86 -20.30 2.06
CA THR A 121 -5.27 -19.14 1.38
C THR A 121 -4.10 -19.60 0.54
N LEU A 122 -4.17 -19.41 -0.77
CA LEU A 122 -3.12 -19.81 -1.72
C LEU A 122 -2.07 -18.70 -1.90
N TYR A 123 -2.52 -17.45 -1.95
CA TYR A 123 -1.67 -16.30 -2.28
C TYR A 123 -2.26 -14.99 -1.74
N ILE A 124 -1.43 -13.95 -1.62
CA ILE A 124 -1.90 -12.57 -1.34
C ILE A 124 -1.59 -11.70 -2.54
N LEU A 125 -2.62 -11.37 -3.31
CA LEU A 125 -2.52 -10.52 -4.49
C LEU A 125 -2.36 -9.04 -4.11
N THR A 126 -1.58 -8.31 -4.92
CA THR A 126 -1.17 -6.93 -4.61
C THR A 126 -1.07 -6.13 -5.91
N HIS A 127 -1.34 -4.83 -5.86
CA HIS A 127 -1.19 -3.92 -7.00
C HIS A 127 0.17 -4.08 -7.71
N LYS A 128 1.27 -4.15 -6.94
CA LYS A 128 2.64 -4.31 -7.47
C LYS A 128 2.80 -5.59 -8.28
N ARG A 129 2.26 -6.70 -7.79
CA ARG A 129 2.34 -8.01 -8.46
C ARG A 129 1.51 -8.04 -9.73
N ILE A 130 0.32 -7.45 -9.69
CA ILE A 130 -0.54 -7.32 -10.87
C ILE A 130 0.15 -6.48 -11.93
N LEU A 131 0.65 -5.28 -11.60
CA LEU A 131 1.30 -4.42 -12.60
C LEU A 131 2.58 -5.04 -13.17
N LYS A 132 3.39 -5.70 -12.34
CA LYS A 132 4.59 -6.44 -12.81
C LYS A 132 4.21 -7.58 -13.75
N PHE A 133 3.16 -8.33 -13.43
CA PHE A 133 2.62 -9.38 -14.31
C PHE A 133 2.17 -8.77 -15.63
N LEU A 134 1.31 -7.75 -15.59
CA LEU A 134 0.83 -7.07 -16.79
C LEU A 134 2.00 -6.59 -17.67
N LYS A 135 3.01 -5.91 -17.12
CA LYS A 135 4.18 -5.42 -17.87
C LYS A 135 4.92 -6.52 -18.64
N LEU A 136 5.10 -7.70 -18.03
CA LEU A 136 5.83 -8.81 -18.66
C LEU A 136 5.12 -9.29 -19.92
N PHE A 137 3.79 -9.42 -19.86
CA PHE A 137 2.99 -10.00 -20.93
C PHE A 137 2.47 -8.97 -21.95
N ILE A 138 2.28 -7.70 -21.57
CA ILE A 138 1.98 -6.62 -22.54
C ILE A 138 3.10 -6.45 -23.56
N SER A 139 4.35 -6.74 -23.16
CA SER A 139 5.50 -6.64 -24.06
C SER A 139 5.40 -7.61 -25.26
N GLU A 140 4.56 -8.65 -25.15
CA GLU A 140 4.30 -9.64 -26.19
C GLU A 140 3.02 -9.34 -26.99
N MET A 141 2.27 -8.28 -26.65
CA MET A 141 1.00 -7.89 -27.27
C MET A 141 1.08 -6.52 -27.98
N PRO A 142 0.18 -6.22 -28.93
CA PRO A 142 0.09 -4.89 -29.52
C PRO A 142 -0.12 -3.83 -28.43
N LYS A 143 0.79 -2.85 -28.37
CA LYS A 143 0.72 -1.78 -27.37
C LYS A 143 -0.47 -0.88 -27.65
N PRO A 144 -1.40 -0.71 -26.69
CA PRO A 144 -2.51 0.20 -26.89
C PRO A 144 -2.02 1.66 -26.90
N SER A 145 -2.67 2.49 -27.72
CA SER A 145 -2.26 3.87 -28.00
C SER A 145 -2.20 4.79 -26.78
N PHE A 146 -3.03 4.52 -25.77
CA PHE A 146 -3.07 5.32 -24.53
C PHE A 146 -1.76 5.21 -23.71
N LEU A 147 -0.96 4.15 -23.88
CA LEU A 147 0.32 4.03 -23.17
C LEU A 147 1.34 5.10 -23.62
N SER A 148 1.17 5.62 -24.84
CA SER A 148 1.99 6.69 -25.41
C SER A 148 1.51 8.09 -25.01
N GLN A 149 0.33 8.21 -24.39
CA GLN A 149 -0.16 9.48 -23.87
C GLN A 149 0.51 9.84 -22.55
N THR A 150 0.58 11.13 -22.24
CA THR A 150 1.20 11.67 -21.05
C THR A 150 0.31 11.54 -19.81
N LEU A 151 0.90 11.62 -18.62
CA LEU A 151 0.13 11.67 -17.37
C LEU A 151 -0.86 12.83 -17.33
N GLU A 152 -0.49 13.96 -17.95
CA GLU A 152 -1.35 15.14 -18.04
C GLU A 152 -2.57 14.91 -18.93
N GLU A 153 -2.38 14.36 -20.12
CA GLU A 153 -3.47 14.06 -21.06
C GLU A 153 -4.47 13.05 -20.48
N LEU A 154 -3.96 12.04 -19.76
CA LEU A 154 -4.78 11.00 -19.16
C LEU A 154 -5.34 11.39 -17.79
N ASN A 155 -4.88 12.49 -17.20
CA ASN A 155 -5.23 12.94 -15.85
C ASN A 155 -5.10 11.83 -14.78
N ILE A 156 -4.03 11.02 -14.86
CA ILE A 156 -3.78 9.91 -13.94
C ILE A 156 -2.95 10.37 -12.75
N GLY A 157 -3.50 10.18 -11.55
CA GLY A 157 -2.86 10.50 -10.28
C GLY A 157 -3.63 11.55 -9.49
N THR A 158 -3.10 11.89 -8.32
CA THR A 158 -3.67 12.94 -7.46
C THR A 158 -2.80 14.18 -7.55
N PHE A 159 -3.39 15.33 -7.89
CA PHE A 159 -2.69 16.61 -8.11
C PHE A 159 -3.19 17.76 -7.22
N LYS A 160 -4.10 17.47 -6.28
CA LYS A 160 -4.67 18.45 -5.35
C LYS A 160 -4.59 17.92 -3.93
N ASN A 161 -4.41 18.81 -2.96
CA ASN A 161 -4.35 18.49 -1.53
C ASN A 161 -3.35 17.37 -1.22
N ILE A 162 -2.13 17.48 -1.77
CA ILE A 162 -1.10 16.47 -1.57
C ILE A 162 -0.60 16.54 -0.14
N ALA A 163 -0.78 15.43 0.59
CA ALA A 163 -0.27 15.27 1.93
C ALA A 163 1.27 15.22 1.91
N VAL A 164 1.93 16.23 2.49
CA VAL A 164 3.39 16.32 2.60
C VAL A 164 3.80 16.55 4.06
N VAL A 165 5.06 16.24 4.37
CA VAL A 165 5.66 16.51 5.69
C VAL A 165 7.01 17.21 5.51
N ARG A 166 7.51 17.88 6.55
CA ARG A 166 8.87 18.44 6.57
C ARG A 166 9.83 17.48 7.26
N SER A 167 11.13 17.67 7.02
CA SER A 167 12.20 16.86 7.63
C SER A 167 12.18 16.83 9.16
N ASP A 168 11.75 17.93 9.77
CA ASP A 168 11.61 18.12 11.23
C ASP A 168 10.25 17.70 11.78
N THR A 169 9.30 17.29 10.93
CA THR A 169 7.97 16.86 11.37
C THR A 169 8.09 15.62 12.27
N PRO A 170 7.48 15.63 13.47
CA PRO A 170 7.46 14.45 14.34
C PRO A 170 6.76 13.26 13.69
N LEU A 171 7.24 12.05 13.98
CA LEU A 171 6.61 10.83 13.49
C LEU A 171 5.13 10.75 13.90
N TYR A 172 4.79 11.12 15.13
CA TYR A 172 3.40 11.11 15.60
C TYR A 172 2.48 11.90 14.65
N THR A 173 2.90 13.09 14.22
CA THR A 173 2.15 13.92 13.26
C THR A 173 2.03 13.23 11.91
N ALA A 174 3.11 12.63 11.39
CA ALA A 174 3.07 11.88 10.13
C ALA A 174 2.12 10.66 10.20
N LEU A 175 2.10 9.95 11.34
CA LEU A 175 1.15 8.85 11.57
C LEU A 175 -0.29 9.36 11.59
N GLY A 176 -0.56 10.52 12.18
CA GLY A 176 -1.89 11.16 12.15
C GLY A 176 -2.38 11.40 10.72
N ILE A 177 -1.52 11.94 9.85
CA ILE A 177 -1.84 12.15 8.43
C ILE A 177 -2.18 10.82 7.73
N PHE A 178 -1.46 9.73 8.04
CA PHE A 178 -1.78 8.40 7.48
C PHE A 178 -3.16 7.87 7.91
N VAL A 179 -3.57 8.16 9.15
CA VAL A 179 -4.86 7.75 9.70
C VAL A 179 -5.98 8.57 9.06
N GLU A 180 -5.83 9.89 9.03
CA GLU A 180 -6.85 10.84 8.56
C GLU A 180 -7.07 10.77 7.05
N GLN A 181 -5.98 10.90 6.28
CA GLN A 181 -6.06 11.03 4.83
C GLN A 181 -5.99 9.69 4.10
N ARG A 182 -5.75 8.59 4.83
CA ARG A 182 -5.67 7.20 4.32
C ARG A 182 -4.67 7.01 3.17
N VAL A 183 -3.68 7.88 3.04
CA VAL A 183 -2.60 7.77 2.06
C VAL A 183 -1.58 6.70 2.44
N SER A 184 -0.76 6.24 1.49
CA SER A 184 0.23 5.16 1.72
C SER A 184 1.68 5.63 1.89
N ALA A 185 1.96 6.90 1.57
CA ALA A 185 3.23 7.59 1.77
C ALA A 185 3.04 9.10 1.69
N LEU A 186 3.98 9.83 2.29
CA LEU A 186 4.05 11.27 2.42
C LEU A 186 5.41 11.72 1.85
N PRO A 187 5.44 12.51 0.77
CA PRO A 187 6.66 13.19 0.35
C PRO A 187 7.17 14.07 1.49
N VAL A 188 8.48 14.01 1.73
CA VAL A 188 9.19 14.89 2.65
C VAL A 188 9.73 16.06 1.83
N VAL A 189 9.40 17.29 2.22
CA VAL A 189 9.73 18.50 1.47
C VAL A 189 10.61 19.46 2.28
N ASP A 190 11.41 20.24 1.55
CA ASP A 190 12.12 21.39 2.11
C ASP A 190 11.22 22.64 2.21
N ASP A 191 11.80 23.75 2.66
CA ASP A 191 11.12 25.04 2.86
C ASP A 191 10.60 25.66 1.56
N LYS A 192 11.13 25.23 0.41
CA LYS A 192 10.70 25.66 -0.92
C LYS A 192 9.67 24.69 -1.52
N GLY A 193 9.26 23.64 -0.79
CA GLY A 193 8.34 22.61 -1.25
C GLY A 193 8.96 21.57 -2.17
N ARG A 194 10.29 21.52 -2.26
CA ARG A 194 11.02 20.55 -3.09
C ARG A 194 11.11 19.22 -2.40
N VAL A 195 10.88 18.14 -3.13
CA VAL A 195 10.96 16.79 -2.56
C VAL A 195 12.40 16.42 -2.22
N VAL A 196 12.63 15.98 -0.99
CA VAL A 196 13.96 15.57 -0.49
C VAL A 196 13.97 14.12 -0.03
N ASP A 197 12.84 13.59 0.44
CA ASP A 197 12.68 12.18 0.81
C ASP A 197 11.20 11.77 0.67
N ILE A 198 10.86 10.54 0.99
CA ILE A 198 9.51 10.01 1.05
C ILE A 198 9.36 9.12 2.28
N TYR A 199 8.40 9.42 3.15
CA TYR A 199 8.05 8.57 4.29
C TYR A 199 6.81 7.75 3.97
N SER A 200 6.94 6.43 3.91
CA SER A 200 5.86 5.52 3.55
C SER A 200 5.35 4.72 4.74
N LYS A 201 4.14 4.15 4.62
CA LYS A 201 3.65 3.17 5.60
C LYS A 201 4.62 1.98 5.76
N PHE A 202 5.43 1.68 4.74
CA PHE A 202 6.44 0.63 4.84
C PHE A 202 7.55 0.99 5.81
N ASP A 203 7.92 2.27 5.95
CA ASP A 203 8.99 2.68 6.86
C ASP A 203 8.58 2.60 8.32
N VAL A 204 7.27 2.74 8.60
CA VAL A 204 6.73 2.64 9.96
C VAL A 204 7.00 1.26 10.58
N ILE A 205 7.03 0.19 9.77
CA ILE A 205 7.27 -1.17 10.32
C ILE A 205 8.69 -1.34 10.86
N ASN A 206 9.65 -0.51 10.42
CA ASN A 206 11.02 -0.55 10.94
C ASN A 206 11.06 -0.14 12.43
N LEU A 207 10.12 0.70 12.89
CA LEU A 207 9.99 1.02 14.31
C LEU A 207 9.72 -0.24 15.15
N ALA A 208 8.95 -1.20 14.61
CA ALA A 208 8.73 -2.49 15.25
C ALA A 208 10.00 -3.34 15.25
N ALA A 209 10.71 -3.40 14.12
CA ALA A 209 11.96 -4.16 13.98
C ALA A 209 13.02 -3.72 15.00
N GLU A 210 13.16 -2.41 15.20
CA GLU A 210 14.17 -1.81 16.05
C GLU A 210 13.71 -1.56 17.49
N LYS A 211 12.43 -1.82 17.78
CA LYS A 211 11.79 -1.53 19.08
C LYS A 211 11.85 -0.04 19.46
N THR A 212 11.89 0.85 18.47
CA THR A 212 11.98 2.31 18.64
C THR A 212 10.62 2.99 18.65
N TYR A 213 9.52 2.23 18.52
CA TYR A 213 8.14 2.72 18.51
C TYR A 213 7.65 3.43 19.79
N ASN A 214 8.42 3.41 20.88
CA ASN A 214 8.09 4.12 22.12
C ASN A 214 8.34 5.63 22.05
N ASN A 215 9.19 6.09 21.13
CA ASN A 215 9.48 7.52 20.96
C ASN A 215 9.04 7.97 19.57
N LEU A 216 7.82 8.52 19.47
CA LEU A 216 7.26 9.03 18.22
C LEU A 216 7.45 10.56 18.06
N ASP A 217 8.17 11.18 18.99
CA ASP A 217 8.55 12.61 18.92
C ASP A 217 9.81 12.82 18.06
N VAL A 218 10.51 11.73 17.71
CA VAL A 218 11.59 11.79 16.72
C VAL A 218 11.08 12.26 15.37
N THR A 219 11.95 12.92 14.62
CA THR A 219 11.60 13.46 13.31
C THR A 219 11.54 12.38 12.24
N VAL A 220 10.79 12.64 11.17
CA VAL A 220 10.71 11.76 10.00
C VAL A 220 12.10 11.47 9.41
N THR A 221 12.97 12.47 9.29
CA THR A 221 14.34 12.27 8.78
C THR A 221 15.14 11.32 9.66
N LYS A 222 15.04 11.44 10.99
CA LYS A 222 15.74 10.54 11.91
C LYS A 222 15.25 9.10 11.77
N ALA A 223 13.94 8.91 11.58
CA ALA A 223 13.38 7.58 11.33
C ALA A 223 13.84 6.97 9.99
N LEU A 224 14.05 7.80 8.97
CA LEU A 224 14.48 7.37 7.64
C LEU A 224 15.95 6.97 7.56
N GLN A 225 16.80 7.45 8.48
CA GLN A 225 18.21 7.04 8.58
C GLN A 225 18.39 5.53 8.79
N HIS A 226 17.35 4.86 9.29
CA HIS A 226 17.32 3.43 9.55
C HIS A 226 17.01 2.58 8.31
N ARG A 227 16.77 3.18 7.14
CA ARG A 227 16.68 2.43 5.87
C ARG A 227 18.04 1.78 5.56
N SER A 228 18.01 0.57 5.01
CA SER A 228 19.22 -0.09 4.48
C SER A 228 19.94 0.86 3.50
N GLN A 229 21.28 0.85 3.51
CA GLN A 229 22.20 1.74 2.75
C GLN A 229 21.95 1.88 1.22
N TYR A 230 21.00 1.12 0.65
CA TYR A 230 20.59 1.15 -0.76
C TYR A 230 19.35 2.05 -1.00
N PHE A 231 19.34 3.27 -0.47
CA PHE A 231 18.33 4.26 -0.85
C PHE A 231 18.91 5.17 -1.95
N GLU A 232 18.51 4.94 -3.20
CA GLU A 232 18.96 5.71 -4.38
C GLU A 232 18.24 7.08 -4.53
N GLY A 233 17.46 7.50 -3.53
CA GLY A 233 16.69 8.75 -3.54
C GLY A 233 15.19 8.55 -3.76
N VAL A 234 14.46 9.66 -3.81
CA VAL A 234 13.02 9.66 -4.11
C VAL A 234 12.82 9.50 -5.60
N LEU A 235 12.04 8.50 -5.99
CA LEU A 235 11.68 8.34 -7.38
C LEU A 235 10.58 9.32 -7.76
N THR A 236 10.89 10.16 -8.73
CA THR A 236 10.03 11.22 -9.23
C THR A 236 9.61 10.96 -10.68
N CYS A 237 8.65 11.77 -11.13
CA CYS A 237 8.29 11.88 -12.54
C CYS A 237 7.71 13.26 -12.85
N HIS A 238 7.59 13.57 -14.14
CA HIS A 238 6.97 14.80 -14.62
C HIS A 238 5.62 14.52 -15.31
N ARG A 239 4.78 15.55 -15.40
CA ARG A 239 3.44 15.47 -16.01
C ARG A 239 3.46 15.15 -17.51
N HIS A 240 4.52 15.57 -18.19
CA HIS A 240 4.71 15.38 -19.63
C HIS A 240 5.33 14.02 -20.00
N GLU A 241 5.59 13.15 -19.02
CA GLU A 241 6.06 11.79 -19.27
C GLU A 241 4.92 10.86 -19.68
N THR A 242 5.21 9.90 -20.56
CA THR A 242 4.23 8.92 -21.04
C THR A 242 3.88 7.90 -19.97
N LEU A 243 2.64 7.39 -20.00
CA LEU A 243 2.20 6.35 -19.08
C LEU A 243 3.10 5.10 -19.16
N GLU A 244 3.59 4.74 -20.35
CA GLU A 244 4.54 3.63 -20.51
C GLU A 244 5.83 3.86 -19.71
N ALA A 245 6.44 5.04 -19.80
CA ALA A 245 7.67 5.36 -19.07
C ALA A 245 7.45 5.27 -17.55
N ILE A 246 6.31 5.77 -17.07
CA ILE A 246 5.92 5.72 -15.66
C ILE A 246 5.74 4.28 -15.18
N ILE A 247 5.03 3.44 -15.94
CA ILE A 247 4.84 2.02 -15.61
C ILE A 247 6.19 1.30 -15.55
N ASN A 248 7.06 1.52 -16.52
CA ASN A 248 8.40 0.90 -16.56
C ASN A 248 9.20 1.27 -15.31
N ARG A 249 9.28 2.57 -14.99
CA ARG A 249 10.00 3.06 -13.79
C ARG A 249 9.46 2.45 -12.49
N LEU A 250 8.13 2.38 -12.34
CA LEU A 250 7.50 1.78 -11.15
C LEU A 250 7.79 0.29 -11.00
N VAL A 251 7.78 -0.46 -12.12
CA VAL A 251 8.00 -1.92 -12.12
C VAL A 251 9.46 -2.24 -11.89
N GLU A 252 10.38 -1.55 -12.58
CA GLU A 252 11.83 -1.74 -12.47
C GLU A 252 12.34 -1.38 -11.08
N ALA A 253 11.97 -0.21 -10.57
CA ALA A 253 12.36 0.24 -9.24
C ALA A 253 11.54 -0.41 -8.12
N GLU A 254 10.53 -1.21 -8.48
CA GLU A 254 9.79 -2.04 -7.52
C GLU A 254 9.06 -1.25 -6.42
N VAL A 255 8.68 0.01 -6.70
CA VAL A 255 8.00 0.93 -5.79
C VAL A 255 6.49 1.02 -6.01
N HIS A 256 5.79 1.65 -5.08
CA HIS A 256 4.32 1.73 -5.09
C HIS A 256 3.76 3.03 -5.69
N ARG A 257 4.62 4.03 -5.88
CA ARG A 257 4.26 5.34 -6.44
C ARG A 257 5.50 6.12 -6.85
N LEU A 258 5.27 7.14 -7.66
CA LEU A 258 6.22 8.21 -7.95
C LEU A 258 5.64 9.54 -7.45
N VAL A 259 6.53 10.44 -7.05
CA VAL A 259 6.16 11.83 -6.73
C VAL A 259 6.22 12.63 -8.03
N VAL A 260 5.11 13.26 -8.41
CA VAL A 260 5.09 14.13 -9.59
C VAL A 260 5.66 15.49 -9.20
N VAL A 261 6.69 15.94 -9.90
CA VAL A 261 7.39 17.20 -9.63
C VAL A 261 7.45 18.11 -10.86
N ASP A 262 7.74 19.39 -10.64
CA ASP A 262 8.10 20.32 -11.71
C ASP A 262 9.63 20.39 -11.93
N GLU A 263 10.06 21.33 -12.78
CA GLU A 263 11.47 21.58 -13.10
C GLU A 263 12.32 22.08 -11.91
N GLN A 264 11.70 22.43 -10.79
CA GLN A 264 12.37 22.84 -9.56
C GLN A 264 12.28 21.78 -8.46
N ASP A 265 11.87 20.56 -8.78
CA ASP A 265 11.59 19.45 -7.85
C ASP A 265 10.46 19.71 -6.85
N VAL A 266 9.62 20.73 -7.08
CA VAL A 266 8.48 21.03 -6.21
C VAL A 266 7.38 20.01 -6.44
N VAL A 267 6.82 19.48 -5.35
CA VAL A 267 5.77 18.45 -5.42
C VAL A 267 4.50 19.02 -6.05
N ARG A 268 4.09 18.44 -7.17
CA ARG A 268 2.85 18.77 -7.90
C ARG A 268 1.79 17.67 -7.80
N GLY A 269 2.18 16.45 -7.46
CA GLY A 269 1.23 15.35 -7.37
C GLY A 269 1.86 14.03 -6.93
N ILE A 270 1.04 12.98 -6.92
CA ILE A 270 1.47 11.60 -6.70
C ILE A 270 0.74 10.71 -7.70
N VAL A 271 1.49 9.83 -8.37
CA VAL A 271 0.93 8.75 -9.18
C VAL A 271 1.26 7.41 -8.53
N SER A 272 0.24 6.65 -8.17
CA SER A 272 0.38 5.36 -7.50
C SER A 272 -0.04 4.20 -8.39
N LEU A 273 0.37 2.99 -8.00
CA LEU A 273 -0.07 1.76 -8.67
C LEU A 273 -1.60 1.62 -8.71
N SER A 274 -2.32 2.14 -7.72
CA SER A 274 -3.78 2.12 -7.69
C SER A 274 -4.37 3.04 -8.76
N ASP A 275 -3.78 4.23 -8.97
CA ASP A 275 -4.23 5.18 -10.00
C ASP A 275 -4.03 4.58 -11.41
N ILE A 276 -2.87 3.94 -11.64
CA ILE A 276 -2.57 3.27 -12.91
C ILE A 276 -3.52 2.11 -13.15
N LEU A 277 -3.70 1.22 -12.16
CA LEU A 277 -4.60 0.09 -12.31
C LEU A 277 -6.06 0.53 -12.47
N GLN A 278 -6.46 1.65 -11.86
CA GLN A 278 -7.76 2.26 -12.06
C GLN A 278 -7.91 2.76 -13.50
N ALA A 279 -6.90 3.43 -14.06
CA ALA A 279 -6.92 3.88 -15.45
C ALA A 279 -6.98 2.71 -16.43
N LEU A 280 -6.28 1.60 -16.15
CA LEU A 280 -6.32 0.38 -16.96
C LEU A 280 -7.67 -0.36 -16.92
N VAL A 281 -8.47 -0.14 -15.87
CA VAL A 281 -9.79 -0.79 -15.70
C VAL A 281 -10.96 0.11 -16.11
N LEU A 282 -10.90 1.42 -15.83
CA LEU A 282 -12.04 2.36 -15.97
C LEU A 282 -12.11 3.10 -17.31
N THR A 283 -11.38 2.70 -18.34
CA THR A 283 -11.51 3.25 -19.71
C THR A 283 -12.87 3.01 -20.38
N ASP A 284 -13.90 2.60 -19.63
CA ASP A 284 -15.31 2.44 -20.03
C ASP A 284 -16.20 3.66 -19.72
N GLY A 285 -15.63 4.85 -19.56
CA GLY A 285 -16.37 6.01 -19.04
C GLY A 285 -16.29 7.29 -19.87
N GLU A 286 -16.51 7.22 -21.19
CA GLU A 286 -17.11 8.30 -21.99
C GLU A 286 -17.42 7.78 -23.41
N GLU A 287 -18.63 8.06 -23.89
CA GLU A 287 -19.19 7.55 -25.14
C GLU A 287 -18.22 7.67 -26.34
N GLY A 288 -17.86 6.52 -26.93
CA GLY A 288 -17.51 6.45 -28.35
C GLY A 288 -16.04 6.48 -28.76
N LYS A 289 -15.03 6.55 -27.86
CA LYS A 289 -13.61 6.53 -28.29
C LYS A 289 -12.67 5.49 -27.66
N TYR A 290 -13.04 4.83 -26.56
CA TYR A 290 -12.11 3.94 -25.83
C TYR A 290 -12.68 2.56 -25.46
N SER A 291 -13.69 2.09 -26.20
CA SER A 291 -14.40 0.80 -26.01
C SER A 291 -13.54 -0.48 -26.09
N CYS A 292 -12.22 -0.41 -26.30
CA CYS A 292 -11.37 -1.57 -26.56
C CYS A 292 -10.37 -1.91 -25.44
N ILE A 293 -10.25 -1.12 -24.37
CA ILE A 293 -9.08 -1.22 -23.49
C ILE A 293 -9.23 -2.30 -22.41
N ALA A 294 -10.33 -2.34 -21.65
CA ALA A 294 -10.55 -3.38 -20.64
C ALA A 294 -10.74 -4.78 -21.26
N ALA A 295 -11.42 -4.83 -22.41
CA ALA A 295 -11.72 -6.06 -23.14
C ALA A 295 -10.51 -6.65 -23.90
N TYR A 296 -9.46 -5.89 -24.23
CA TYR A 296 -8.23 -6.49 -24.77
C TYR A 296 -7.24 -6.89 -23.67
N PHE A 297 -7.13 -6.10 -22.60
CA PHE A 297 -6.03 -6.26 -21.64
C PHE A 297 -6.22 -7.43 -20.67
N PHE A 298 -7.47 -7.77 -20.32
CA PHE A 298 -7.77 -8.85 -19.38
C PHE A 298 -8.39 -10.09 -20.04
N PHE A 299 -8.87 -9.98 -21.29
CA PHE A 299 -9.49 -11.09 -22.00
C PHE A 299 -8.46 -12.07 -22.59
N PHE A 300 -7.24 -11.60 -22.89
CA PHE A 300 -6.14 -12.48 -23.34
C PHE A 300 -5.44 -13.26 -22.21
N PHE A 301 -5.79 -13.00 -20.94
CA PHE A 301 -5.25 -13.74 -19.79
C PHE A 301 -6.14 -14.89 -19.31
N PHE A 302 -7.10 -15.31 -20.14
CA PHE A 302 -7.98 -16.44 -19.89
C PHE A 302 -7.94 -17.47 -21.01
#